data_AF-A0A6G0PUH1-F1
#
_entry.id   AF-A0A6G0PUH1-F1
#
_cell.length_a   1.000
_cell.length_b   1.000
_cell.length_c   1.000
_cell.angle_alpha   90.00
_cell.angle_beta   90.00
_cell.angle_gamma   90.00
#
_symmetry.space_group_name_H-M   'P 1'
#
loop_
_entity.id
_entity.type
_entity.pdbx_description
1 polymer ?
#
loop_
_entity_poly.entity_id
_entity_poly.type
_entity_poly.pdbx_seq_one_letter_code
_entity_poly.pdbx_strand_id
1 'polypeptide(L)'
;MPRTKITWVLLARDLSLYYSDMLLESLKDYAVSKSGLSPCSLCTEATPHNTRTRLLLCKCKACKTVAPDACCPWKGMVQTCILSNVVSISEASQHVSPLRPPRQARLTEEMNVFARDMCTYSHSL
;
A
#
# COMPACT_ATOMS: atom_id res chain seq x y z
N MET A 1 -19.64 -2.28 20.90
CA MET A 1 -20.01 -2.12 19.47
C MET A 1 -19.68 -3.41 18.73
N PRO A 2 -20.61 -4.00 17.97
CA PRO A 2 -20.31 -5.21 17.21
C PRO A 2 -19.23 -4.89 16.17
N ARG A 3 -18.18 -5.71 16.16
CA ARG A 3 -17.06 -5.56 15.23
C ARG A 3 -17.54 -6.05 13.87
N THR A 4 -17.99 -5.13 13.01
CA THR A 4 -18.46 -5.45 11.66
C THR A 4 -17.40 -6.28 10.94
N LYS A 5 -17.79 -7.48 10.49
CA LYS A 5 -16.91 -8.38 9.75
C LYS A 5 -16.55 -7.71 8.43
N ILE A 6 -15.25 -7.48 8.21
CA ILE A 6 -14.74 -6.94 6.96
C ILE A 6 -14.57 -8.10 5.99
N THR A 7 -15.26 -8.05 4.85
CA THR A 7 -15.06 -9.00 3.75
C THR A 7 -13.95 -8.47 2.87
N TRP A 8 -12.81 -9.16 2.88
CA TRP A 8 -11.66 -8.84 2.04
C TRP A 8 -11.79 -9.53 0.69
N VAL A 9 -11.56 -8.77 -0.38
CA VAL A 9 -11.47 -9.25 -1.76
C VAL A 9 -10.00 -9.24 -2.16
N LEU A 10 -9.50 -10.38 -2.61
CA LEU A 10 -8.14 -10.51 -3.08
C LEU A 10 -7.99 -9.81 -4.43
N LEU A 11 -7.08 -8.82 -4.52
CA LEU A 11 -6.76 -8.13 -5.76
C LEU A 11 -5.61 -8.82 -6.50
N ALA A 12 -4.58 -9.21 -5.73
CA ALA A 12 -3.44 -9.91 -6.27
C ALA A 12 -2.79 -10.76 -5.18
N ARG A 13 -2.19 -11.87 -5.62
CA ARG A 13 -1.51 -12.84 -4.76
C ARG A 13 -0.13 -13.11 -5.35
N ASP A 14 0.81 -13.38 -4.45
CA ASP A 14 2.16 -13.82 -4.74
C ASP A 14 2.94 -12.91 -5.71
N LEU A 15 2.74 -11.59 -5.60
CA LEU A 15 3.47 -10.60 -6.38
C LEU A 15 4.89 -10.42 -5.84
N SER A 16 5.83 -10.12 -6.73
CA SER A 16 7.11 -9.52 -6.35
C SER A 16 6.90 -8.09 -5.84
N LEU A 17 7.89 -7.54 -5.11
CA LEU A 17 7.85 -6.14 -4.66
C LEU A 17 7.58 -5.18 -5.82
N TYR A 18 8.30 -5.33 -6.93
CA TYR A 18 8.16 -4.48 -8.12
C TYR A 18 6.72 -4.44 -8.66
N TYR A 19 6.11 -5.60 -8.93
CA TYR A 19 4.73 -5.64 -9.42
C TYR A 19 3.73 -5.17 -8.36
N SER A 20 4.02 -5.43 -7.09
CA SER A 20 3.16 -4.96 -5.99
C SER A 20 3.19 -3.44 -5.87
N ASP A 21 4.35 -2.81 -6.04
CA ASP A 21 4.52 -1.36 -6.00
C ASP A 21 3.79 -0.72 -7.17
N MET A 22 3.92 -1.26 -8.39
CA MET A 22 3.14 -0.80 -9.55
C MET A 22 1.61 -0.89 -9.31
N LEU A 23 1.13 -2.00 -8.73
CA LEU A 23 -0.30 -2.13 -8.43
C LEU A 23 -0.74 -1.12 -7.36
N LEU A 24 0.04 -0.96 -6.30
CA LEU A 24 -0.21 0.02 -5.24
C LEU A 24 -0.20 1.46 -5.79
N GLU A 25 0.70 1.76 -6.72
CA GLU A 25 0.75 3.01 -7.47
C GLU A 25 -0.44 3.20 -8.42
N SER A 26 -1.25 2.19 -8.70
CA SER A 26 -2.50 2.35 -9.45
C SER A 26 -3.70 2.68 -8.54
N LEU A 27 -3.68 2.26 -7.27
CA LEU A 27 -4.75 2.46 -6.27
C LEU A 27 -4.78 3.88 -5.72
N LYS A 28 -5.94 4.57 -5.72
CA LYS A 28 -6.14 6.02 -5.45
C LYS A 28 -5.06 6.74 -4.61
N ASP A 29 -5.39 7.45 -3.55
CA ASP A 29 -4.37 7.93 -2.62
C ASP A 29 -4.73 7.35 -1.27
N TYR A 30 -3.73 6.93 -0.51
CA TYR A 30 -3.93 6.17 0.71
C TYR A 30 -2.83 6.43 1.72
N ALA A 31 -3.11 6.08 2.97
CA ALA A 31 -2.09 6.01 4.02
C ALA A 31 -2.14 4.69 4.76
N VAL A 32 -0.98 4.26 5.25
CA VAL A 32 -0.88 3.15 6.18
C VAL A 32 -1.41 3.60 7.53
N SER A 33 -2.47 2.94 7.99
CA SER A 33 -3.12 3.22 9.29
C SER A 33 -2.60 2.32 10.40
N LYS A 34 -2.23 1.08 10.07
CA LYS A 34 -1.72 0.09 11.01
C LYS A 34 -0.72 -0.81 10.29
N SER A 35 0.34 -1.19 10.99
CA SER A 35 1.28 -2.24 10.57
C SER A 35 1.42 -3.23 11.70
N GLY A 36 1.43 -4.53 11.40
CA GLY A 36 1.66 -5.59 12.38
C GLY A 36 2.42 -6.76 11.76
N LEU A 37 2.98 -7.61 12.63
CA LEU A 37 3.61 -8.87 12.25
C LEU A 37 2.73 -10.03 12.70
N SER A 38 2.66 -11.06 11.87
CA SER A 38 2.02 -12.35 12.17
C SER A 38 2.87 -13.47 11.60
N PRO A 39 2.75 -14.72 12.07
CA PRO A 39 3.38 -15.86 11.42
C PRO A 39 3.08 -15.87 9.91
N CYS A 40 4.10 -16.19 9.10
CA CYS A 40 3.94 -16.15 7.66
C CYS A 40 3.01 -17.26 7.16
N SER A 41 2.13 -16.89 6.24
CA SER A 41 1.25 -17.80 5.51
C SER A 41 1.24 -17.50 4.00
N LEU A 42 2.23 -16.74 3.52
CA LEU A 42 2.28 -16.27 2.12
C LEU A 42 3.23 -17.10 1.25
N CYS A 43 4.36 -17.55 1.79
CA CYS A 43 5.30 -18.38 1.05
C CYS A 43 5.42 -19.78 1.66
N THR A 44 6.10 -20.66 0.94
CA THR A 44 6.31 -22.07 1.31
C THR A 44 7.58 -22.30 2.14
N GLU A 45 8.29 -21.24 2.52
CA GLU A 45 9.51 -21.34 3.34
C GLU A 45 9.22 -21.99 4.69
N ALA A 46 9.95 -23.08 4.98
CA ALA A 46 9.75 -23.90 6.17
C ALA A 46 10.27 -23.25 7.46
N THR A 47 11.28 -22.38 7.34
CA THR A 47 11.85 -21.67 8.50
C THR A 47 10.81 -20.70 9.07
N PRO A 48 10.52 -20.70 10.38
CA PRO A 48 9.60 -19.76 10.97
C PRO A 48 10.01 -18.31 10.72
N HIS A 49 9.11 -17.54 10.12
CA HIS A 49 9.28 -16.12 9.85
C HIS A 49 7.90 -15.44 9.84
N ASN A 50 7.88 -14.12 9.67
CA ASN A 50 6.65 -13.33 9.76
C ASN A 50 6.20 -12.77 8.41
N THR A 51 4.90 -12.49 8.32
CA THR A 51 4.32 -11.59 7.34
C THR A 51 4.06 -10.24 8.00
N ARG A 52 4.50 -9.17 7.34
CA ARG A 52 4.09 -7.81 7.69
C ARG A 52 2.76 -7.49 7.03
N THR A 53 1.74 -7.25 7.84
CA THR A 53 0.42 -6.81 7.39
C THR A 53 0.26 -5.32 7.61
N ARG A 54 0.01 -4.56 6.54
CA ARG A 54 -0.28 -3.12 6.56
C ARG A 54 -1.72 -2.87 6.13
N LEU A 55 -2.49 -2.15 6.96
CA LEU A 55 -3.85 -1.71 6.63
C LEU A 55 -3.82 -0.30 6.04
N LEU A 56 -4.45 -0.13 4.89
CA LEU A 56 -4.51 1.13 4.16
C LEU A 56 -5.88 1.80 4.35
N LEU A 57 -5.88 3.11 4.51
CA LEU A 57 -7.08 3.95 4.49
C LEU A 57 -6.99 4.95 3.34
N CYS A 58 -8.13 5.24 2.73
CA CYS A 58 -8.23 6.22 1.66
C CYS A 58 -7.86 7.63 2.14
N LYS A 59 -6.99 8.31 1.39
CA LYS A 59 -6.66 9.74 1.48
C LYS A 59 -6.98 10.52 0.20
N CYS A 60 -7.65 9.88 -0.76
CA CYS A 60 -8.03 10.48 -2.02
C CYS A 60 -8.85 11.76 -1.84
N LYS A 61 -8.36 12.87 -2.42
CA LYS A 61 -9.05 14.18 -2.40
C LYS A 61 -10.49 14.09 -2.92
N ALA A 62 -10.72 13.36 -4.02
CA ALA A 62 -12.06 13.20 -4.58
C ALA A 62 -13.02 12.50 -3.61
N CYS A 63 -12.54 11.52 -2.82
CA CYS A 63 -13.37 10.90 -1.79
C CYS A 63 -13.65 11.86 -0.64
N LYS A 64 -12.67 12.67 -0.24
CA LYS A 64 -12.83 13.69 0.80
C LYS A 64 -13.80 14.80 0.38
N THR A 65 -13.84 15.16 -0.90
CA THR A 65 -14.82 16.13 -1.42
C THR A 65 -16.24 15.59 -1.38
N VAL A 66 -16.44 14.31 -1.74
CA VAL A 66 -17.78 13.68 -1.70
C VAL A 66 -18.26 13.47 -0.26
N ALA A 67 -17.35 13.15 0.66
CA ALA A 67 -17.67 12.94 2.07
C ALA A 67 -16.70 13.75 2.97
N PRO A 68 -16.94 15.06 3.17
CA PRO A 68 -16.05 15.94 3.95
C PRO A 68 -15.93 15.52 5.41
N ASP A 69 -17.04 15.10 6.02
CA ASP A 69 -17.11 14.82 7.47
C ASP A 69 -17.01 13.34 7.81
N ALA A 70 -16.89 12.46 6.81
CA ALA A 70 -16.81 11.02 7.00
C ALA A 70 -15.53 10.42 6.38
N CYS A 71 -15.05 9.33 6.97
CA CYS A 71 -13.98 8.55 6.37
C CYS A 71 -14.55 7.72 5.21
N CYS A 72 -13.84 7.71 4.08
CA CYS A 72 -14.14 6.80 2.98
C CYS A 72 -14.07 5.34 3.49
N PRO A 73 -15.09 4.49 3.20
CA PRO A 73 -15.20 3.16 3.78
C PRO A 73 -14.22 2.16 3.16
N TRP A 74 -13.67 2.46 1.97
CA TRP A 74 -12.61 1.68 1.35
C TRP A 74 -11.43 1.45 2.29
N LYS A 75 -10.97 0.19 2.33
CA LYS A 75 -9.77 -0.24 3.05
C LYS A 75 -8.92 -1.10 2.13
N GLY A 76 -7.61 -0.94 2.23
CA GLY A 76 -6.64 -1.86 1.62
C GLY A 76 -5.94 -2.70 2.68
N MET A 77 -5.43 -3.85 2.28
CA MET A 77 -4.51 -4.67 3.06
C MET A 77 -3.36 -5.09 2.16
N VAL A 78 -2.14 -4.86 2.63
CA VAL A 78 -0.91 -5.34 2.00
C VAL A 78 -0.24 -6.29 2.98
N GLN A 79 0.00 -7.51 2.53
CA GLN A 79 0.69 -8.52 3.29
C GLN A 79 1.99 -8.84 2.57
N THR A 80 3.12 -8.66 3.25
CA THR A 80 4.47 -8.89 2.69
C THR A 80 5.20 -9.91 3.54
N CYS A 81 5.67 -10.99 2.94
CA CYS A 81 6.58 -11.92 3.61
C CYS A 81 7.92 -11.19 3.89
N ILE A 82 8.40 -11.20 5.13
CA ILE A 82 9.65 -10.49 5.47
C ILE A 82 10.90 -11.20 4.96
N LEU A 83 10.80 -12.48 4.58
CA LEU A 83 11.92 -13.29 4.14
C LEU A 83 12.03 -13.28 2.62
N SER A 84 10.96 -13.69 1.92
CA SER A 84 10.96 -13.83 0.46
C SER A 84 10.45 -12.61 -0.29
N ASN A 85 9.96 -11.58 0.41
CA ASN A 85 9.37 -10.37 -0.18
C ASN A 85 8.18 -10.61 -1.11
N VAL A 86 7.54 -11.77 -1.01
CA VAL A 86 6.28 -12.06 -1.72
C VAL A 86 5.14 -11.25 -1.09
N VAL A 87 4.31 -10.65 -1.94
CA VAL A 87 3.25 -9.71 -1.54
C VAL A 87 1.86 -10.19 -1.99
N SER A 88 0.89 -10.11 -1.09
CA SER A 88 -0.53 -10.21 -1.40
C SER A 88 -1.25 -8.91 -1.08
N ILE A 89 -2.15 -8.49 -1.96
CA ILE A 89 -2.91 -7.24 -1.85
C ILE A 89 -4.40 -7.57 -1.89
N SER A 90 -5.14 -7.03 -0.92
CA SER A 90 -6.60 -7.18 -0.83
C SER A 90 -7.25 -5.84 -0.54
N GLU A 91 -8.52 -5.70 -0.90
CA GLU A 91 -9.32 -4.53 -0.56
C GLU A 91 -10.66 -4.92 0.06
N ALA A 92 -11.30 -3.96 0.71
CA ALA A 92 -12.64 -4.11 1.25
C ALA A 92 -13.42 -2.81 1.09
N SER A 93 -14.72 -2.95 0.82
CA SER A 93 -15.64 -1.84 0.54
C SER A 93 -15.22 -1.02 -0.69
N GLN A 94 -16.08 -0.08 -1.11
CA GLN A 94 -15.81 0.76 -2.27
C GLN A 94 -15.41 2.17 -1.86
N HIS A 95 -14.71 2.86 -2.76
CA HIS A 95 -14.51 4.30 -2.61
C HIS A 95 -15.85 5.03 -2.79
N VAL A 96 -16.10 6.08 -1.99
CA VAL A 96 -17.30 6.92 -2.11
C VAL A 96 -17.36 7.73 -3.40
N SER A 97 -16.21 7.98 -4.01
CA SER A 97 -16.11 8.66 -5.30
C SER A 97 -15.49 7.70 -6.32
N PRO A 98 -16.05 7.57 -7.54
CA PRO A 98 -15.39 6.84 -8.63
C PRO A 98 -14.22 7.63 -9.23
N LEU A 99 -14.24 8.97 -9.11
CA LEU A 99 -13.24 9.87 -9.69
C LEU A 99 -11.83 9.57 -9.14
N ARG A 100 -10.87 9.40 -10.04
CA ARG A 100 -9.43 9.33 -9.72
C ARG A 100 -8.84 10.72 -9.98
N PRO A 101 -8.48 11.49 -8.95
CA PRO A 101 -7.82 12.77 -9.17
C PRO A 101 -6.46 12.53 -9.86
N PRO A 102 -5.97 13.51 -10.66
CA PRO A 102 -4.65 13.44 -11.25
C PRO A 102 -3.62 13.18 -10.15
N ARG A 103 -2.76 12.19 -10.36
CA ARG A 103 -1.65 11.94 -9.43
C ARG A 103 -0.60 13.02 -9.62
N GLN A 104 -0.03 13.50 -8.52
CA GLN A 104 1.26 14.17 -8.59
C GLN A 104 2.27 13.16 -9.13
N ALA A 105 3.05 13.59 -10.14
CA ALA A 105 4.18 12.81 -10.62
C ALA A 105 5.10 12.50 -9.44
N ARG A 106 5.42 11.23 -9.25
CA ARG A 106 6.44 10.79 -8.30
C ARG A 106 7.70 10.49 -9.09
N LEU A 107 8.84 10.86 -8.53
CA LEU A 107 10.14 10.43 -9.04
C LEU A 107 10.23 8.91 -8.92
N THR A 108 10.69 8.23 -9.97
CA THR A 108 11.00 6.79 -9.89
C THR A 108 12.13 6.56 -8.89
N GLU A 109 12.35 5.31 -8.44
CA GLU A 109 13.46 5.05 -7.52
C GLU A 109 14.81 5.41 -8.16
N GLU A 110 14.96 5.19 -9.47
CA GLU A 110 16.17 5.60 -10.21
C GLU A 110 16.35 7.12 -10.18
N MET A 111 15.26 7.88 -10.37
CA MET A 111 15.29 9.34 -10.27
C MET A 111 15.61 9.80 -8.84
N ASN A 112 15.11 9.10 -7.82
CA ASN A 112 15.42 9.40 -6.42
C ASN A 112 16.86 9.07 -6.06
N VAL A 113 17.41 7.95 -6.54
CA VAL A 113 18.83 7.60 -6.37
C VAL A 113 19.70 8.66 -7.01
N PHE A 114 19.42 9.04 -8.26
CA PHE A 114 20.14 10.13 -8.92
C PHE A 114 20.07 11.44 -8.12
N ALA A 115 18.88 11.82 -7.63
CA ALA A 115 18.72 13.03 -6.83
C ALA A 115 19.53 12.97 -5.52
N ARG A 116 19.59 11.80 -4.86
CA ARG A 116 20.42 11.59 -3.65
C ARG A 116 21.91 11.71 -3.97
N ASP A 117 22.36 11.10 -5.07
CA ASP A 117 23.76 11.17 -5.51
C ASP A 117 24.16 12.61 -5.83
N MET A 118 23.33 13.37 -6.55
CA MET A 118 23.63 14.77 -6.83
C MET A 118 23.75 15.63 -5.56
N CYS A 119 22.95 15.35 -4.54
CA CYS A 119 23.06 16.02 -3.24
C CYS A 119 24.33 15.66 -2.47
N THR A 120 24.88 14.45 -2.62
CA THR A 120 26.13 14.08 -1.93
C THR A 120 27.36 14.75 -2.57
N TYR A 121 27.37 14.92 -3.89
CA TYR A 121 28.45 15.63 -4.60
C TYR A 121 28.49 17.14 -4.33
N SER A 122 27.37 17.76 -3.95
CA SER A 122 27.31 19.22 -3.70
C SER A 122 27.90 19.66 -2.36
N HIS A 123 28.29 18.72 -1.48
CA HIS A 123 28.89 19.01 -0.18
C HIS A 123 30.43 18.88 -0.14
N SER A 124 31.07 18.58 -1.28
CA SER A 124 32.53 18.47 -1.41
C SER A 124 33.20 19.63 -2.16
N LEU A 125 32.56 20.80 -2.20
CA LEU A 125 33.12 22.07 -2.67
C LEU A 125 33.11 23.12 -1.57
#